data_AF-L9YQQ0-F1
#
_entry.id   AF-L9YQQ0-F1
#
_cell.length_a   1.000
_cell.length_b   1.000
_cell.length_c   1.000
_cell.angle_alpha   90.00
_cell.angle_beta   90.00
_cell.angle_gamma   90.00
#
_symmetry.space_group_name_H-M   'P 1'
#
loop_
_entity.id
_entity.type
_entity.pdbx_description
1 polymer ?
#
loop_
_entity_poly.entity_id
_entity_poly.type
_entity_poly.pdbx_seq_one_letter_code
_entity_poly.pdbx_strand_id
1 'polypeptide(L)'
;MAGQPGQAHRNTDYLSSEVNLLKPSTPFMRDHLKLVWGTFIAWVLIVWGPVTLTWLAPDLMTRSVPGLGFPLHYFLIAIGAPTGALILSAVYARSRDRLDQKYGIEPATVDSDSGTTDVAATDGGRDQ
;
A
#
# COMPACT_ATOMS: atom_id res chain seq x y z
N MET A 1 11.87 -25.27 23.48
CA MET A 1 13.15 -24.79 22.92
C MET A 1 12.82 -23.92 21.73
N ALA A 2 12.86 -22.59 21.88
CA ALA A 2 12.44 -21.65 20.83
C ALA A 2 13.55 -21.53 19.77
N GLY A 3 13.29 -22.04 18.57
CA GLY A 3 14.20 -21.93 17.43
C GLY A 3 14.28 -20.48 16.94
N GLN A 4 15.50 -20.01 16.67
CA GLN A 4 15.76 -18.68 16.11
C GLN A 4 14.98 -18.46 14.80
N PRO A 5 14.36 -17.28 14.61
CA PRO A 5 13.56 -16.98 13.40
C PRO A 5 14.36 -17.13 12.09
N GLY A 6 15.69 -16.99 12.12
CA GLY A 6 16.56 -17.20 10.97
C GLY A 6 16.80 -18.66 10.57
N GLN A 7 16.46 -19.65 11.42
CA GLN A 7 16.54 -21.06 11.04
C GLN A 7 15.25 -21.57 10.37
N ALA A 8 14.10 -20.97 10.68
CA ALA A 8 12.83 -21.33 10.05
C ALA A 8 12.78 -20.98 8.55
N HIS A 9 13.51 -19.93 8.12
CA HIS A 9 13.58 -19.50 6.72
C HIS A 9 14.38 -20.47 5.83
N ARG A 10 15.39 -21.15 6.39
CA ARG A 10 16.25 -22.10 5.65
C ARG A 10 15.61 -23.46 5.39
N ASN A 11 14.53 -23.79 6.10
CA ASN A 11 13.87 -25.09 6.03
C ASN A 11 12.44 -25.01 5.46
N THR A 12 12.18 -23.96 4.67
CA THR A 12 10.91 -23.83 3.94
C THR A 12 11.22 -23.97 2.46
N ASP A 13 10.77 -25.07 1.86
CA ASP A 13 10.88 -25.29 0.42
C ASP A 13 9.80 -24.46 -0.30
N TYR A 14 10.21 -23.27 -0.76
CA TYR A 14 9.35 -22.30 -1.45
C TYR A 14 8.95 -22.74 -2.87
N LEU A 15 9.53 -23.84 -3.39
CA LEU A 15 9.27 -24.36 -4.74
C LEU A 15 8.23 -25.48 -4.77
N SER A 16 8.05 -26.23 -3.68
CA SER A 16 7.10 -27.34 -3.59
C SER A 16 5.82 -27.04 -2.80
N SER A 17 5.78 -25.92 -2.07
CA SER A 17 4.59 -25.49 -1.33
C SER A 17 3.67 -24.64 -2.20
N GLU A 18 2.40 -25.03 -2.30
CA GLU A 18 1.35 -24.24 -2.94
C GLU A 18 1.23 -22.87 -2.22
N VAL A 19 1.75 -21.81 -2.84
CA VAL A 19 1.75 -20.47 -2.27
C VAL A 19 0.35 -19.88 -2.44
N ASN A 20 -0.49 -20.04 -1.44
CA ASN A 20 -1.80 -19.41 -1.42
C ASN A 20 -1.64 -17.91 -1.10
N LEU A 21 -1.76 -17.05 -2.12
CA LEU A 21 -1.67 -15.59 -1.98
C LEU A 21 -2.69 -15.01 -0.97
N LEU A 22 -3.83 -15.68 -0.79
CA LEU A 22 -4.88 -15.28 0.14
C LEU A 22 -4.68 -15.89 1.55
N LYS A 23 -3.75 -16.84 1.69
CA LYS A 23 -3.43 -17.54 2.95
C LYS A 23 -1.92 -17.77 3.08
N PRO A 24 -1.12 -16.70 3.21
CA PRO A 24 0.33 -16.82 3.27
C PRO A 24 0.79 -17.61 4.49
N SER A 25 1.77 -18.49 4.28
CA SER A 25 2.32 -19.40 5.29
C SER A 25 3.33 -18.74 6.24
N THR A 26 3.92 -17.60 5.86
CA THR A 26 4.92 -16.90 6.70
C THR A 26 4.29 -15.79 7.55
N PRO A 27 4.78 -15.57 8.80
CA PRO A 27 4.29 -14.49 9.67
C PRO A 27 4.47 -13.09 9.05
N PHE A 28 5.59 -12.84 8.34
CA PHE A 28 5.86 -11.58 7.67
C PHE A 28 4.78 -11.24 6.63
N MET A 29 4.48 -12.17 5.72
CA MET A 29 3.49 -11.93 4.66
C MET A 29 2.08 -11.73 5.22
N ARG A 30 1.72 -12.41 6.32
CA ARG A 30 0.44 -12.20 6.99
C ARG A 30 0.31 -10.78 7.54
N ASP A 31 1.36 -10.27 8.17
CA ASP A 31 1.36 -8.91 8.71
C ASP A 31 1.45 -7.85 7.60
N HIS A 32 2.21 -8.12 6.52
CA HIS A 32 2.23 -7.28 5.33
C HIS A 32 0.85 -7.20 4.67
N LEU A 33 0.16 -8.34 4.53
CA LEU A 33 -1.18 -8.39 3.95
C LEU A 33 -2.20 -7.61 4.78
N LYS A 34 -2.12 -7.67 6.12
CA LYS A 34 -2.94 -6.82 7.00
C LYS A 34 -2.67 -5.34 6.78
N LEU A 35 -1.40 -4.96 6.63
CA LEU A 35 -1.03 -3.57 6.34
C LEU A 35 -1.62 -3.12 5.01
N VAL A 36 -1.45 -3.90 3.94
CA VAL A 36 -2.02 -3.62 2.61
C VAL A 36 -3.54 -3.50 2.68
N TRP A 37 -4.23 -4.45 3.32
CA TRP A 37 -5.69 -4.39 3.47
C TRP A 37 -6.16 -3.19 4.29
N GLY A 38 -5.46 -2.86 5.38
CA GLY A 38 -5.76 -1.68 6.19
C GLY A 38 -5.62 -0.39 5.39
N THR A 39 -4.52 -0.25 4.64
CA THR A 39 -4.31 0.89 3.73
C THR A 39 -5.34 0.92 2.61
N PHE A 40 -5.70 -0.22 2.03
CA PHE A 40 -6.73 -0.31 1.00
C PHE A 40 -8.11 0.11 1.52
N ILE A 41 -8.53 -0.35 2.69
CA ILE A 41 -9.81 0.06 3.30
C ILE A 41 -9.80 1.57 3.56
N ALA A 42 -8.73 2.11 4.12
CA ALA A 42 -8.59 3.55 4.35
C ALA A 42 -8.68 4.33 3.02
N TRP A 43 -8.01 3.85 1.98
CA TRP A 43 -8.08 4.43 0.64
C TRP A 43 -9.51 4.42 0.08
N VAL A 44 -10.21 3.29 0.18
CA VAL A 44 -11.61 3.18 -0.24
C VAL A 44 -12.46 4.21 0.50
N LEU A 45 -12.32 4.34 1.81
CA LEU A 45 -13.09 5.33 2.58
C LEU A 45 -12.76 6.78 2.17
N ILE A 46 -11.51 7.09 1.88
CA ILE A 46 -11.10 8.44 1.47
C ILE A 46 -11.64 8.79 0.07
N VAL A 47 -11.55 7.85 -0.88
CA VAL A 47 -11.88 8.09 -2.29
C VAL A 47 -13.36 7.86 -2.58
N TRP A 48 -13.92 6.74 -2.12
CA TRP A 48 -15.32 6.38 -2.31
C TRP A 48 -16.23 6.94 -1.23
N GLY A 49 -15.70 7.34 -0.07
CA GLY A 49 -16.50 7.92 1.01
C GLY A 49 -17.32 9.13 0.58
N PRO A 50 -16.73 10.18 -0.06
CA PRO A 50 -17.50 11.33 -0.52
C PRO A 50 -18.62 10.96 -1.51
N VAL A 51 -18.35 10.05 -2.45
CA VAL A 51 -19.35 9.57 -3.43
C VAL A 51 -20.48 8.85 -2.72
N THR A 52 -20.15 7.91 -1.84
CA THR A 52 -21.12 7.13 -1.07
C THR A 52 -21.94 8.05 -0.16
N LEU A 53 -21.29 8.97 0.53
CA LEU A 53 -21.96 9.88 1.45
C LEU A 53 -22.83 10.92 0.72
N THR A 54 -22.53 11.24 -0.55
CA THR A 54 -23.42 12.05 -1.40
C THR A 54 -24.71 11.30 -1.73
N TRP A 55 -24.64 9.97 -1.89
CA TRP A 55 -25.82 9.14 -2.08
C TRP A 55 -26.63 8.95 -0.79
N LEU A 56 -25.98 8.74 0.36
CA LEU A 56 -26.68 8.58 1.65
C LEU A 56 -27.21 9.90 2.24
N ALA A 57 -26.50 11.00 2.05
CA ALA A 57 -26.78 12.30 2.68
C ALA A 57 -26.63 13.46 1.67
N PRO A 58 -27.47 13.49 0.61
CA PRO A 58 -27.36 14.47 -0.46
C PRO A 58 -27.52 15.90 0.05
N ASP A 59 -28.43 16.16 0.99
CA ASP A 59 -28.67 17.51 1.54
C ASP A 59 -27.42 18.09 2.23
N LEU A 60 -26.67 17.26 2.94
CA LEU A 60 -25.43 17.67 3.59
C LEU A 60 -24.31 17.87 2.56
N MET A 61 -24.19 16.94 1.60
CA MET A 61 -23.10 16.93 0.63
C MET A 61 -23.24 17.98 -0.47
N THR A 62 -24.47 18.36 -0.81
CA THR A 62 -24.75 19.38 -1.84
C THR A 62 -24.90 20.79 -1.26
N ARG A 63 -24.99 20.93 0.07
CA ARG A 63 -25.03 22.24 0.73
C ARG A 63 -23.73 23.02 0.47
N SER A 64 -23.89 24.28 0.09
CA SER A 64 -22.77 25.21 -0.04
C SER A 64 -22.10 25.44 1.31
N VAL A 65 -20.79 25.25 1.38
CA VAL A 65 -20.02 25.49 2.60
C VAL A 65 -19.81 27.00 2.78
N PRO A 66 -20.13 27.59 3.95
CA PRO A 66 -19.88 29.00 4.23
C PRO A 66 -18.40 29.35 3.99
N GLY A 67 -18.13 30.41 3.22
CA GLY A 67 -16.78 30.86 2.88
C GLY A 67 -16.16 30.23 1.63
N LEU A 68 -16.57 29.02 1.23
CA LEU A 68 -16.11 28.37 -0.01
C LEU A 68 -17.05 28.64 -1.19
N GLY A 69 -18.36 28.76 -0.94
CA GLY A 69 -19.35 29.13 -1.97
C GLY A 69 -19.74 28.00 -2.93
N PHE A 70 -19.29 26.77 -2.68
CA PHE A 70 -19.65 25.59 -3.47
C PHE A 70 -19.99 24.38 -2.57
N PRO A 71 -20.69 23.39 -3.12
CA PRO A 71 -21.06 22.15 -2.41
C PRO A 71 -19.90 21.42 -1.73
N LEU A 72 -20.15 20.88 -0.53
CA LEU A 72 -19.15 20.16 0.28
C LEU A 72 -18.47 19.00 -0.46
N HIS A 73 -19.21 18.20 -1.24
CA HIS A 73 -18.64 17.06 -1.95
C HIS A 73 -17.53 17.45 -2.93
N TYR A 74 -17.63 18.62 -3.58
CA TYR A 74 -16.56 19.11 -4.46
C TYR A 74 -15.27 19.36 -3.69
N PHE A 75 -15.36 19.93 -2.49
CA PHE A 75 -14.18 20.15 -1.64
C PHE A 75 -13.52 18.82 -1.24
N LEU A 76 -14.33 17.86 -0.78
CA LEU A 76 -13.85 16.56 -0.35
C LEU A 76 -13.18 15.77 -1.48
N ILE A 77 -13.72 15.85 -2.70
CA ILE A 77 -13.15 15.18 -3.86
C ILE A 77 -11.90 15.91 -4.35
N ALA A 78 -11.94 17.23 -4.49
CA ALA A 78 -10.85 18.00 -5.08
C ALA A 78 -9.62 18.15 -4.15
N ILE A 79 -9.83 18.28 -2.84
CA ILE A 79 -8.76 18.48 -1.86
C ILE A 79 -8.63 17.25 -0.96
N GLY A 80 -9.75 16.78 -0.40
CA GLY A 80 -9.75 15.68 0.56
C GLY A 80 -9.15 14.39 0.00
N ALA A 81 -9.52 13.97 -1.21
CA ALA A 81 -9.02 12.73 -1.80
C ALA A 81 -7.52 12.80 -2.14
N PRO A 82 -6.99 13.83 -2.85
CA PRO A 82 -5.55 13.94 -3.09
C PRO A 82 -4.72 14.08 -1.80
N THR A 83 -5.14 14.96 -0.87
CA THR A 83 -4.43 15.13 0.41
C THR A 83 -4.47 13.84 1.24
N GLY A 84 -5.61 13.17 1.29
CA GLY A 84 -5.77 11.89 1.95
C GLY A 84 -4.87 10.81 1.35
N ALA A 85 -4.76 10.75 0.02
CA ALA A 85 -3.86 9.82 -0.66
C ALA A 85 -2.37 10.09 -0.33
N LEU A 86 -1.96 11.37 -0.27
CA LEU A 86 -0.58 11.74 0.12
C LEU A 86 -0.27 11.33 1.56
N ILE A 87 -1.17 11.64 2.50
CA ILE A 87 -1.02 11.25 3.91
C ILE A 87 -0.96 9.72 4.01
N LEU A 88 -1.87 9.03 3.33
CA LEU A 88 -1.95 7.57 3.36
C LEU A 88 -0.67 6.93 2.80
N SER A 89 -0.10 7.50 1.73
CA SER A 89 1.17 7.07 1.16
C SER A 89 2.32 7.21 2.17
N ALA A 90 2.40 8.37 2.83
CA ALA A 90 3.43 8.64 3.84
C ALA A 90 3.27 7.75 5.10
N VAL A 91 2.05 7.41 5.47
CA VAL A 91 1.77 6.48 6.58
C VAL A 91 2.11 5.04 6.18
N TYR A 92 1.74 4.63 4.96
CA TYR A 92 2.04 3.30 4.45
C TYR A 92 3.54 3.06 4.37
N ALA A 93 4.32 4.00 3.82
CA ALA A 93 5.78 3.91 3.74
C ALA A 93 6.41 3.68 5.12
N ARG A 94 6.08 4.52 6.11
CA ARG A 94 6.58 4.36 7.48
C ARG A 94 6.15 3.06 8.14
N SER A 95 4.93 2.61 7.87
CA SER A 95 4.39 1.37 8.43
C SER A 95 5.06 0.14 7.83
N ARG A 96 5.41 0.20 6.54
CA ARG A 96 6.18 -0.82 5.83
C ARG A 96 7.61 -0.89 6.35
N ASP A 97 8.29 0.25 6.52
CA ASP A 97 9.66 0.28 7.07
C ASP A 97 9.72 -0.35 8.48
N ARG A 98 8.72 -0.03 9.33
CA ARG A 98 8.60 -0.65 10.67
C ARG A 98 8.36 -2.15 10.62
N LEU A 99 7.61 -2.61 9.62
CA LEU A 99 7.37 -4.03 9.41
C LEU A 99 8.66 -4.73 8.99
N ASP A 100 9.41 -4.14 8.07
CA ASP A 100 10.70 -4.69 7.61
C ASP A 100 11.71 -4.77 8.77
N GLN A 101 11.81 -3.71 9.59
CA GLN A 101 12.63 -3.71 10.82
C GLN A 101 12.22 -4.80 11.81
N LYS A 102 10.91 -5.01 12.02
CA LYS A 102 10.39 -6.05 12.94
C LYS A 102 10.87 -7.46 12.57
N TYR A 103 11.05 -7.72 11.27
CA TYR A 103 11.46 -9.02 10.76
C TYR A 103 12.95 -9.07 10.37
N GLY A 104 13.71 -7.99 10.60
CA GLY A 104 15.14 -7.92 10.28
C GLY A 104 15.43 -7.96 8.78
N ILE A 105 14.51 -7.45 7.95
CA ILE A 105 14.71 -7.33 6.52
C ILE A 105 15.54 -6.06 6.30
N GLU A 106 16.81 -6.22 5.95
CA GLU A 106 17.63 -5.09 5.54
C GLU A 106 17.18 -4.63 4.14
N PRO A 107 17.00 -3.32 3.92
CA PRO A 107 16.90 -2.80 2.57
C PRO A 107 18.15 -3.25 1.83
N ALA A 108 17.99 -3.92 0.67
CA ALA A 108 19.13 -4.23 -0.17
C ALA A 108 19.88 -2.90 -0.42
N THR A 109 21.04 -2.74 0.18
CA THR A 109 21.96 -1.67 -0.18
C THR A 109 22.28 -1.92 -1.63
N VAL A 110 21.73 -1.08 -2.50
CA VAL A 110 22.20 -1.00 -3.88
C VAL A 110 23.65 -0.55 -3.74
N ASP A 111 24.59 -1.49 -3.82
CA ASP A 111 26.00 -1.15 -3.85
C ASP A 111 26.19 -0.26 -5.07
N SER A 112 26.38 1.04 -4.83
CA SER A 112 26.76 2.04 -5.83
C SER A 112 28.12 1.72 -6.49
N ASP A 113 28.75 0.61 -6.13
CA ASP A 113 30.02 0.11 -6.67
C ASP A 113 29.86 -0.86 -7.84
N SER A 114 28.63 -1.26 -8.19
CA SER A 114 28.36 -1.87 -9.50
C SER A 114 27.82 -0.80 -10.43
N GLY A 115 28.72 -0.18 -11.19
CA GLY A 115 28.43 0.76 -12.27
C GLY A 115 27.65 0.14 -13.44
N THR A 116 26.44 -0.35 -13.17
CA THR A 116 25.43 -0.68 -14.17
C THR A 116 24.28 0.27 -13.92
N THR A 117 24.25 1.35 -14.71
CA THR A 117 23.00 2.05 -15.02
C THR A 117 21.98 0.99 -15.42
N ASP A 118 20.98 0.77 -14.58
CA ASP A 118 19.81 -0.02 -14.93
C ASP A 118 19.06 0.76 -16.01
N VAL A 119 19.47 0.50 -17.25
CA VAL A 119 18.83 0.99 -18.46
C VAL A 119 17.43 0.42 -18.43
N ALA A 120 16.43 1.30 -18.28
CA ALA A 120 15.03 0.96 -18.37
C ALA A 120 14.79 -0.02 -19.53
N ALA A 121 14.33 -1.23 -19.20
CA ALA A 121 13.97 -2.25 -20.19
C ALA A 121 12.88 -1.69 -21.11
N THR A 122 13.29 -1.20 -22.27
CA THR A 122 12.43 -0.83 -23.39
C THR A 122 12.85 -1.66 -24.59
N ASP A 123 12.42 -2.91 -24.60
CA ASP A 123 12.29 -3.68 -25.84
C ASP A 123 10.93 -4.37 -25.81
N GLY A 124 9.95 -3.67 -26.37
CA GLY A 124 8.75 -4.26 -26.90
C GLY A 124 8.82 -4.26 -28.42
N GLY A 125 9.41 -5.30 -29.03
CA GLY A 125 9.29 -5.55 -30.46
C GLY A 125 9.83 -6.92 -30.87
N ARG A 126 8.98 -7.94 -30.83
CA ARG A 126 9.29 -9.27 -31.41
C ARG A 126 9.19 -9.26 -32.94
N ASP A 127 10.16 -9.94 -33.55
CA ASP A 127 10.17 -10.69 -34.82
C ASP A 127 9.47 -10.08 -36.05
N GLN A 128 10.28 -9.64 -37.04
CA GLN A 128 10.21 -10.06 -38.46
C GLN A 128 11.61 -10.01 -39.09
#